data_AF-A0A1V5GB90-F1
#
_entry.id   AF-A0A1V5GB90-F1
#
_cell.length_a   1.000
_cell.length_b   1.000
_cell.length_c   1.000
_cell.angle_alpha   90.00
_cell.angle_beta   90.00
_cell.angle_gamma   90.00
#
_symmetry.space_group_name_H-M   'P 1'
#
loop_
_entity.id
_entity.type
_entity.pdbx_description
1 polymer ?
#
loop_
_entity_poly.entity_id
_entity_poly.type
_entity_poly.pdbx_seq_one_letter_code
_entity_poly.pdbx_strand_id
1 'polypeptide(L)'
;MNIEDSTLRLRNVTLAGNTVHLRFSGSGGNTITGDPTLATWFNNTFYNNDLLTNAADVKLIQPFNYSAPDPTPFAGSNGNQKILNGGSFNDPKFAGDDFFDKSITFRGAVASAGVYASWWKGWTRFNYN
;
A
#
# COMPACT_ATOMS: atom_id res chain seq x y z
N MET A 1 19.37 -13.63 -0.62
CA MET A 1 18.83 -12.31 -0.19
C MET A 1 17.56 -12.51 0.64
N ASN A 2 17.23 -11.67 1.64
CA ASN A 2 16.05 -11.86 2.53
C ASN A 2 14.71 -12.06 1.80
N ILE A 3 14.57 -11.46 0.61
CA ILE A 3 13.40 -11.62 -0.26
C ILE A 3 13.34 -13.04 -0.87
N GLU A 4 14.49 -13.59 -1.27
CA GLU A 4 14.58 -14.94 -1.86
C GLU A 4 14.47 -16.03 -0.79
N ASP A 5 14.95 -15.73 0.42
CA ASP A 5 14.83 -16.59 1.61
C ASP A 5 13.42 -16.50 2.25
N SER A 6 12.51 -15.73 1.66
CA SER A 6 11.14 -15.52 2.16
C SER A 6 11.03 -14.98 3.59
N THR A 7 12.12 -14.43 4.13
CA THR A 7 12.14 -13.79 5.45
C THR A 7 11.49 -12.40 5.39
N LEU A 8 11.53 -11.74 4.23
CA LEU A 8 10.76 -10.53 3.93
C LEU A 8 9.53 -10.84 3.05
N ARG A 9 8.35 -10.36 3.44
CA ARG A 9 7.13 -10.37 2.62
C ARG A 9 6.54 -8.97 2.55
N LEU A 10 6.41 -8.43 1.34
CA LEU A 10 5.70 -7.18 1.06
C LEU A 10 4.46 -7.52 0.25
N ARG A 11 3.27 -7.33 0.83
CA ARG A 11 1.99 -7.68 0.20
C ARG A 11 1.02 -6.52 0.29
N ASN A 12 0.19 -6.39 -0.75
CA ASN A 12 -0.88 -5.40 -0.84
C ASN A 12 -0.35 -3.95 -0.76
N VAL A 13 0.88 -3.73 -1.21
CA VAL A 13 1.53 -2.42 -1.23
C VAL A 13 1.24 -1.73 -2.56
N THR A 14 0.96 -0.43 -2.52
CA THR A 14 0.89 0.42 -3.71
C THR A 14 1.95 1.51 -3.61
N LEU A 15 2.84 1.59 -4.60
CA LEU A 15 3.78 2.70 -4.76
C LEU A 15 3.29 3.57 -5.91
N ALA A 16 3.17 4.88 -5.70
CA ALA A 16 2.55 5.77 -6.67
C ALA A 16 3.31 7.08 -6.81
N GLY A 17 3.53 7.54 -8.05
CA GLY A 17 4.16 8.83 -8.32
C GLY A 17 5.66 8.90 -8.05
N ASN A 18 6.34 7.76 -7.84
CA ASN A 18 7.80 7.75 -7.69
C ASN A 18 8.48 7.89 -9.05
N THR A 19 9.54 8.70 -9.14
CA THR A 19 10.41 8.73 -10.34
C THR A 19 11.04 7.37 -10.60
N VAL A 20 11.40 6.66 -9.53
CA VAL A 20 11.87 5.27 -9.55
C VAL A 20 11.15 4.54 -8.43
N HIS A 21 10.24 3.62 -8.77
CA HIS A 21 9.50 2.85 -7.77
C HIS A 21 10.37 1.87 -7.00
N LEU A 22 11.28 1.18 -7.70
CA LEU A 22 12.11 0.12 -7.17
C LEU A 22 13.51 0.27 -7.72
N ARG A 23 14.50 0.24 -6.84
CA ARG A 23 15.91 0.25 -7.18
C ARG A 23 16.59 -0.89 -6.45
N PHE A 24 17.19 -1.78 -7.20
CA PHE A 24 18.05 -2.84 -6.69
C PHE A 24 19.41 -2.25 -6.32
N SER A 25 19.85 -2.53 -5.11
CA SER A 25 21.18 -2.18 -4.62
C SER A 25 21.80 -3.39 -3.95
N GLY A 26 23.00 -3.77 -4.36
CA GLY A 26 23.73 -4.91 -3.80
C GLY A 26 24.17 -5.91 -4.86
N SER A 27 24.51 -7.12 -4.42
CA SER A 27 24.87 -8.23 -5.31
C SER A 27 23.64 -9.06 -5.63
N GLY A 28 23.47 -9.42 -6.91
CA GLY A 28 22.37 -10.23 -7.39
C GLY A 28 22.33 -11.61 -6.72
N GLY A 29 21.13 -12.06 -6.37
CA GLY A 29 20.88 -13.44 -5.95
C GLY A 29 20.61 -14.36 -7.14
N ASN A 30 19.93 -15.47 -6.87
CA ASN A 30 19.61 -16.47 -7.90
C ASN A 30 18.45 -16.02 -8.81
N THR A 31 17.48 -15.31 -8.25
CA THR A 31 16.23 -14.93 -8.93
C THR A 31 16.06 -13.41 -9.07
N ILE A 32 16.61 -12.64 -8.13
CA ILE A 32 16.61 -11.18 -8.20
C ILE A 32 18.05 -10.71 -8.41
N THR A 33 18.32 -10.26 -9.63
CA THR A 33 19.65 -9.90 -10.15
C THR A 33 19.78 -8.42 -10.51
N GLY A 34 18.69 -7.65 -10.47
CA GLY A 34 18.66 -6.23 -10.78
C GLY A 34 17.24 -5.65 -10.77
N ASP A 35 17.09 -4.39 -11.18
CA ASP A 35 15.80 -3.68 -11.17
C ASP A 35 14.67 -4.44 -11.89
N PRO A 36 14.85 -5.04 -13.09
CA PRO A 36 13.76 -5.71 -13.78
C PRO A 36 13.25 -6.97 -13.07
N THR A 37 14.15 -7.76 -12.50
CA THR A 37 13.80 -8.97 -11.75
C THR A 37 13.20 -8.63 -10.38
N LEU A 38 13.64 -7.54 -9.76
CA LEU A 38 13.01 -6.99 -8.55
C LEU A 38 11.58 -6.50 -8.84
N ALA A 39 11.37 -5.77 -9.94
CA ALA A 39 10.04 -5.30 -10.35
C ALA A 39 9.09 -6.47 -10.70
N THR A 40 9.63 -7.53 -11.31
CA THR A 40 8.88 -8.77 -11.59
C THR A 40 8.46 -9.47 -10.29
N TRP A 41 9.38 -9.58 -9.32
CA TRP A 41 9.06 -10.11 -8.01
C TRP A 41 7.99 -9.27 -7.30
N PHE A 42 8.14 -7.95 -7.27
CA PHE A 42 7.22 -7.05 -6.57
C PHE A 42 5.80 -7.11 -7.15
N ASN A 43 5.66 -7.12 -8.48
CA ASN A 43 4.37 -7.18 -9.17
C ASN A 43 3.80 -8.59 -9.34
N ASN A 44 4.46 -9.62 -8.80
CA ASN A 44 3.90 -10.96 -8.83
C ASN A 44 2.51 -10.97 -8.16
N THR A 45 1.54 -11.60 -8.82
CA THR A 45 0.13 -11.61 -8.41
C THR A 45 -0.06 -12.18 -7.01
N PHE A 46 0.81 -13.09 -6.56
CA PHE A 46 0.82 -13.59 -5.19
C PHE A 46 0.95 -12.45 -4.17
N TYR A 47 1.83 -11.48 -4.40
CA TYR A 47 2.02 -10.37 -3.47
C TYR A 47 0.96 -9.28 -3.62
N ASN A 48 0.23 -9.25 -4.74
CA ASN A 48 -0.84 -8.30 -5.01
C ASN A 48 -0.38 -6.83 -4.85
N ASN A 49 0.88 -6.52 -5.11
CA ASN A 49 1.35 -5.14 -5.06
C ASN A 49 0.96 -4.38 -6.35
N ASP A 50 1.22 -3.08 -6.35
CA ASP A 50 0.92 -2.21 -7.49
C ASP A 50 1.94 -1.07 -7.62
N LEU A 51 2.31 -0.76 -8.85
CA LEU A 51 3.15 0.39 -9.20
C LEU A 51 2.33 1.31 -10.09
N LEU A 52 2.08 2.53 -9.62
CA LEU A 52 1.28 3.52 -10.32
C LEU A 52 2.14 4.71 -10.75
N THR A 53 2.07 5.06 -12.03
CA THR A 53 2.88 6.14 -12.60
C THR A 53 2.65 7.47 -11.87
N ASN A 54 1.40 7.84 -11.58
CA ASN A 54 1.08 9.13 -10.97
C ASN A 54 0.49 8.95 -9.57
N ALA A 55 0.76 9.90 -8.68
CA ALA A 55 0.12 9.92 -7.36
C ALA A 55 -1.42 10.06 -7.46
N ALA A 56 -1.92 10.77 -8.48
CA ALA A 56 -3.35 10.91 -8.74
C ALA A 56 -4.06 9.60 -9.09
N ASP A 57 -3.32 8.56 -9.53
CA ASP A 57 -3.88 7.25 -9.89
C ASP A 57 -4.32 6.46 -8.64
N VAL A 58 -3.86 6.86 -7.45
CA VAL A 58 -4.34 6.32 -6.16
C VAL A 58 -5.77 6.77 -5.88
N LYS A 59 -6.23 7.87 -6.50
CA LYS A 59 -7.60 8.42 -6.35
C LYS A 59 -7.92 8.79 -4.89
N LEU A 60 -7.09 9.63 -4.29
CA LEU A 60 -7.35 10.25 -2.98
C LEU A 60 -7.87 11.68 -3.14
N ILE A 61 -8.67 12.16 -2.18
CA ILE A 61 -9.37 13.45 -2.26
C ILE A 61 -8.39 14.64 -2.25
N GLN A 62 -7.59 14.82 -1.19
CA GLN A 62 -6.63 15.92 -1.06
C GLN A 62 -5.39 15.50 -0.26
N PRO A 63 -4.61 14.50 -0.74
CA PRO A 63 -3.51 13.92 0.03
C PRO A 63 -2.33 14.89 0.24
N PHE A 64 -2.22 15.95 -0.56
CA PHE A 64 -1.13 16.93 -0.51
C PHE A 64 -1.59 18.34 -0.11
N ASN A 65 -2.81 18.47 0.42
CA ASN A 65 -3.26 19.72 1.01
C ASN A 65 -2.70 19.84 2.43
N TYR A 66 -1.55 20.46 2.61
CA TYR A 66 -0.90 20.55 3.92
C TYR A 66 -1.72 21.36 4.94
N SER A 67 -2.57 22.29 4.48
CA SER A 67 -3.45 23.08 5.35
C SER A 67 -4.69 22.33 5.82
N ALA A 68 -5.19 21.38 5.02
CA ALA A 68 -6.35 20.56 5.35
C ALA A 68 -6.23 19.21 4.63
N PRO A 69 -5.35 18.30 5.11
CA PRO A 69 -5.08 17.06 4.39
C PRO A 69 -6.29 16.14 4.45
N ASP A 70 -6.60 15.51 3.32
CA ASP A 70 -7.63 14.49 3.24
C ASP A 70 -7.13 13.29 2.42
N PRO A 71 -6.62 12.24 3.11
CA PRO A 71 -6.15 11.02 2.45
C PRO A 71 -7.29 10.04 2.11
N THR A 72 -8.56 10.43 2.28
CA THR A 72 -9.69 9.53 1.99
C THR A 72 -9.72 9.16 0.50
N PRO A 73 -9.84 7.86 0.16
CA PRO A 73 -9.97 7.44 -1.23
C PRO A 73 -11.37 7.74 -1.78
N PHE A 74 -11.46 8.05 -3.07
CA PHE A 74 -12.75 8.13 -3.77
C PHE A 74 -13.48 6.78 -3.71
N ALA A 75 -14.80 6.80 -3.51
CA ALA A 75 -15.62 5.60 -3.42
C ALA A 75 -16.05 5.05 -4.79
N GLY A 76 -16.59 3.83 -4.79
CA GLY A 76 -17.22 3.20 -5.95
C GLY A 76 -16.28 3.08 -7.15
N SER A 77 -16.84 3.18 -8.35
CA SER A 77 -16.09 3.07 -9.61
C SER A 77 -15.12 4.22 -9.88
N ASN A 78 -15.27 5.35 -9.17
CA ASN A 78 -14.37 6.49 -9.29
C ASN A 78 -13.08 6.32 -8.46
N GLY A 79 -13.08 5.37 -7.52
CA GLY A 79 -11.91 5.00 -6.72
C GLY A 79 -11.00 4.00 -7.41
N ASN A 80 -9.76 3.94 -6.94
CA ASN A 80 -8.83 2.87 -7.33
C ASN A 80 -9.26 1.56 -6.64
N GLN A 81 -9.58 0.53 -7.42
CA GLN A 81 -10.15 -0.71 -6.89
C GLN A 81 -9.16 -1.51 -6.03
N LYS A 82 -7.85 -1.43 -6.29
CA LYS A 82 -6.84 -2.03 -5.41
C LYS A 82 -6.72 -1.26 -4.09
N ILE A 83 -6.94 0.04 -4.08
CA ILE A 83 -6.97 0.83 -2.83
C ILE A 83 -8.22 0.50 -2.02
N LEU A 84 -9.39 0.39 -2.67
CA LEU A 84 -10.65 0.12 -1.99
C LEU A 84 -10.78 -1.33 -1.49
N ASN A 85 -10.27 -2.31 -2.25
CA ASN A 85 -10.56 -3.73 -2.02
C ASN A 85 -9.32 -4.65 -2.06
N GLY A 86 -8.12 -4.09 -2.17
CA GLY A 86 -6.89 -4.85 -2.35
C GLY A 86 -6.10 -5.13 -1.07
N GLY A 87 -6.62 -4.80 0.11
CA GLY A 87 -6.10 -5.19 1.42
C GLY A 87 -6.53 -6.63 1.79
N SER A 88 -5.70 -7.31 2.58
CA SER A 88 -5.94 -8.71 2.99
C SER A 88 -4.98 -9.12 4.11
N PHE A 89 -5.48 -9.96 5.02
CA PHE A 89 -4.74 -10.56 6.14
C PHE A 89 -4.69 -12.09 6.06
N ASN A 90 -4.82 -12.65 4.85
CA ASN A 90 -4.86 -14.11 4.64
C ASN A 90 -3.46 -14.76 4.61
N ASP A 91 -2.39 -14.00 4.84
CA ASP A 91 -1.05 -14.60 4.91
C ASP A 91 -0.95 -15.53 6.14
N PRO A 92 -0.36 -16.73 6.01
CA PRO A 92 -0.24 -17.67 7.13
C PRO A 92 0.46 -17.11 8.38
N LYS A 93 1.22 -16.01 8.25
CA LYS A 93 1.80 -15.31 9.41
C LYS A 93 0.75 -14.70 10.35
N PHE A 94 -0.49 -14.50 9.90
CA PHE A 94 -1.63 -14.05 10.71
C PHE A 94 -2.50 -15.21 11.24
N ALA A 95 -2.10 -16.46 11.01
CA ALA A 95 -2.84 -17.62 11.51
C ALA A 95 -2.80 -17.64 13.06
N GLY A 96 -3.99 -17.72 13.68
CA GLY A 96 -4.13 -17.72 15.13
C GLY A 96 -3.97 -16.34 15.80
N ASP A 97 -3.78 -15.28 15.02
CA ASP A 97 -3.72 -13.91 15.55
C ASP A 97 -5.13 -13.33 15.72
N ASP A 98 -5.58 -13.14 16.94
CA ASP A 98 -6.89 -12.57 17.27
C ASP A 98 -6.81 -11.12 17.75
N PHE A 99 -5.61 -10.52 17.75
CA PHE A 99 -5.41 -9.15 18.22
C PHE A 99 -5.77 -8.09 17.17
N PHE A 100 -5.39 -8.31 15.91
CA PHE A 100 -5.63 -7.34 14.84
C PHE A 100 -6.98 -7.56 14.13
N ASP A 101 -7.63 -6.48 13.73
CA ASP A 101 -8.82 -6.53 12.86
C ASP A 101 -8.39 -6.95 11.44
N LYS A 102 -8.75 -8.19 11.09
CA LYS A 102 -8.43 -8.82 9.80
C LYS A 102 -9.54 -8.66 8.76
N SER A 103 -10.64 -7.97 9.08
CA SER A 103 -11.77 -7.75 8.18
C SER A 103 -11.54 -6.63 7.16
N ILE A 104 -10.50 -5.82 7.37
CA ILE A 104 -10.18 -4.67 6.53
C ILE A 104 -9.72 -5.11 5.13
N THR A 105 -10.41 -4.57 4.12
CA THR A 105 -10.16 -4.86 2.69
C THR A 105 -9.54 -3.70 1.92
N PHE A 106 -9.40 -2.52 2.51
CA PHE A 106 -8.79 -1.36 1.86
C PHE A 106 -7.30 -1.22 2.21
N ARG A 107 -6.54 -0.52 1.36
CA ARG A 107 -5.13 -0.19 1.57
C ARG A 107 -4.98 1.21 2.17
N GLY A 108 -3.94 1.41 2.98
CA GLY A 108 -3.62 2.72 3.52
C GLY A 108 -4.40 3.14 4.76
N ALA A 109 -5.06 2.18 5.43
CA ALA A 109 -5.77 2.35 6.71
C ALA A 109 -6.96 3.33 6.72
N VAL A 110 -7.23 4.06 5.64
CA VAL A 110 -8.37 4.99 5.54
C VAL A 110 -9.40 4.45 4.54
N ALA A 111 -10.60 4.15 5.02
CA ALA A 111 -11.71 3.75 4.17
C ALA A 111 -12.30 4.94 3.42
N SER A 112 -13.02 4.70 2.32
CA SER A 112 -13.74 5.76 1.59
C SER A 112 -14.96 6.29 2.35
N ALA A 113 -15.46 5.56 3.35
CA ALA A 113 -16.61 5.94 4.17
C ALA A 113 -16.62 5.20 5.53
N GLY A 114 -17.53 5.59 6.42
CA GLY A 114 -17.77 4.94 7.70
C GLY A 114 -16.73 5.28 8.77
N VAL A 115 -16.70 4.49 9.85
CA VAL A 115 -15.85 4.74 11.03
C VAL A 115 -14.35 4.75 10.69
N TYR A 116 -13.94 3.97 9.70
CA TYR A 116 -12.55 3.89 9.26
C TYR A 116 -12.13 5.02 8.29
N ALA A 117 -13.03 5.91 7.89
CA ALA A 117 -12.68 7.05 7.04
C ALA A 117 -12.15 8.25 7.84
N SER A 118 -12.48 8.32 9.14
CA SER A 118 -12.22 9.51 9.97
C SER A 118 -11.41 9.25 11.23
N TRP A 119 -10.96 8.01 11.50
CA TRP A 119 -10.21 7.68 12.72
C TRP A 119 -8.95 8.54 12.90
N TRP A 120 -8.32 8.99 11.81
CA TRP A 120 -7.12 9.82 11.82
C TRP A 120 -7.40 11.28 12.20
N LYS A 121 -8.66 11.74 12.10
CA LYS A 121 -9.04 13.12 12.40
C LYS A 121 -8.92 13.35 13.90
N GLY A 122 -8.17 14.38 14.29
CA GLY A 122 -7.94 14.73 15.70
C GLY A 122 -6.81 13.96 16.39
N TRP A 123 -6.29 12.88 15.78
CA TRP A 123 -5.12 12.14 16.30
C TRP A 123 -3.79 12.73 15.84
N THR A 124 -3.81 13.44 14.70
CA THR A 124 -2.64 14.09 14.13
C THR A 124 -2.92 15.57 13.91
N ARG A 125 -2.04 16.42 14.44
CA ARG A 125 -2.04 17.86 14.14
C ARG A 125 -1.19 18.10 12.90
N PHE A 126 -1.83 18.32 11.76
CA PHE A 126 -1.15 18.55 10.48
C PHE A 126 -0.66 20.00 10.30
N ASN A 127 -1.24 20.95 11.04
CA ASN A 127 -0.82 22.35 11.06
C ASN A 127 -0.36 22.79 12.44
N TYR A 128 0.70 23.61 12.48
CA TYR A 128 1.12 24.33 13.67
C TYR A 128 0.20 25.55 13.92
N ASN A 129 -1.03 25.38 14.41
CA ASN A 129 -1.77 26.46 15.10
C ASN A 129 -2.27 26.01 16.48
#